data_AF-A0A0Q8DR88-F1
#
_entry.id   AF-A0A0Q8DR88-F1
#
_cell.length_a   1.000
_cell.length_b   1.000
_cell.length_c   1.000
_cell.angle_alpha   90.00
_cell.angle_beta   90.00
_cell.angle_gamma   90.00
#
_symmetry.space_group_name_H-M   'P 1'
#
loop_
_entity.id
_entity.type
_entity.pdbx_description
1 polymer ?
#
loop_
_entity_poly.entity_id
_entity_poly.type
_entity_poly.pdbx_seq_one_letter_code
_entity_poly.pdbx_strand_id
1 'polypeptide(L)'
;MWSRSQLSVRGRIDRWRGKSWVVLQCAVAASVAWWIAADLIGHETPFFAPIAAVVSLGTSYGQRLRRVVEVTLGVAIGVFVADILVAGIGSGGWQIGLIVLLSMSTALLLDAGQLFVTQAAVQSIVVAALMPDAGGAFLRWTDALIGGAVALVAAMIVPAAPLRRPREQAAAVARKIAALLRAASDVMIDGEVAPALELLADARATDRMIRELQSAAEEGMSVVSSSPFRVRHREGLRQMVELVDPLDRALRSTRVLVRQTSIAAYRHRPVPSSYALVAADLAAAAEAVADELAADRLASAARDTVLAVGAATGRVERSEILTAEAILAQLRAIVADLLMVTGMGQLEATDALPPPR
;
A
#
# COMPACT_ATOMS: atom_id res chain seq x y z
N MET A 1 12.78 28.06 11.21
CA MET A 1 12.20 26.89 11.92
C MET A 1 10.70 26.63 11.62
N TRP A 2 9.97 27.54 10.95
CA TRP A 2 8.53 27.40 10.69
C TRP A 2 8.14 26.71 9.36
N SER A 3 9.08 26.41 8.46
CA SER A 3 8.77 25.72 7.19
C SER A 3 8.57 24.20 7.34
N ARG A 4 9.21 23.57 8.33
CA ARG A 4 9.04 22.13 8.61
C ARG A 4 7.64 21.78 9.16
N SER A 5 6.97 22.72 9.83
CA SER A 5 5.62 22.48 10.38
C SER A 5 4.54 22.56 9.30
N GLN A 6 4.65 23.46 8.33
CA GLN A 6 3.67 23.57 7.25
C GLN A 6 3.71 22.39 6.27
N LEU A 7 4.89 21.86 5.96
CA LEU A 7 5.05 20.61 5.21
C LEU A 7 4.46 19.41 5.96
N SER A 8 4.58 19.39 7.30
CA SER A 8 3.96 18.38 8.17
C SER A 8 2.42 18.48 8.19
N VAL A 9 1.85 19.69 8.22
CA VAL A 9 0.39 19.88 8.23
C VAL A 9 -0.22 19.53 6.87
N ARG A 10 0.37 19.98 5.76
CA ARG A 10 -0.10 19.61 4.41
C ARG A 10 -0.07 18.09 4.21
N GLY A 11 1.04 17.43 4.57
CA GLY A 11 1.14 15.97 4.51
C GLY A 11 0.19 15.23 5.47
N ARG A 12 -0.23 15.83 6.59
CA ARG A 12 -1.28 15.27 7.46
C ARG A 12 -2.67 15.43 6.84
N ILE A 13 -2.95 16.59 6.24
CA ILE A 13 -4.21 16.89 5.57
C ILE A 13 -4.38 15.99 4.34
N ASP A 14 -3.33 15.77 3.55
CA ASP A 14 -3.40 14.89 2.38
C ASP A 14 -3.62 13.43 2.80
N ARG A 15 -2.99 12.96 3.88
CA ARG A 15 -3.28 11.65 4.47
C ARG A 15 -4.72 11.53 4.95
N TRP A 16 -5.26 12.57 5.60
CA TRP A 16 -6.66 12.58 6.03
C TRP A 16 -7.62 12.61 4.84
N ARG A 17 -7.39 13.45 3.84
CA ARG A 17 -8.16 13.48 2.59
C ARG A 17 -8.17 12.12 1.92
N GLY A 18 -7.02 11.44 1.88
CA GLY A 18 -6.89 10.07 1.39
C GLY A 18 -7.68 9.02 2.19
N LYS A 19 -8.05 9.29 3.44
CA LYS A 19 -8.85 8.38 4.29
C LYS A 19 -10.22 8.91 4.70
N SER A 20 -10.59 10.10 4.22
CA SER A 20 -11.83 10.81 4.60
C SER A 20 -13.07 9.97 4.37
N TRP A 21 -13.11 9.21 3.27
CA TRP A 21 -14.18 8.28 2.98
C TRP A 21 -14.33 7.19 4.06
N VAL A 22 -13.23 6.58 4.52
CA VAL A 22 -13.28 5.55 5.58
C VAL A 22 -13.84 6.14 6.86
N VAL A 23 -13.41 7.35 7.21
CA VAL A 23 -13.88 8.05 8.41
C VAL A 23 -15.38 8.31 8.32
N LEU A 24 -15.86 8.82 7.18
CA LEU A 24 -17.28 9.06 6.94
C LEU A 24 -18.08 7.75 6.95
N GLN A 25 -17.59 6.70 6.29
CA GLN A 25 -18.20 5.38 6.27
C GLN A 25 -18.34 4.79 7.68
N CYS A 26 -17.30 4.88 8.51
CA CYS A 26 -17.34 4.41 9.89
C CYS A 26 -18.33 5.22 10.74
N ALA A 27 -18.36 6.55 10.58
CA ALA A 27 -19.31 7.40 11.29
C ALA A 27 -20.76 7.05 10.93
N VAL A 28 -21.06 6.95 9.64
CA VAL A 28 -22.41 6.58 9.16
C VAL A 28 -22.78 5.17 9.61
N ALA A 29 -21.87 4.20 9.52
CA ALA A 29 -22.12 2.84 9.96
C ALA A 29 -22.40 2.76 11.47
N ALA A 30 -21.67 3.52 12.29
CA ALA A 30 -21.92 3.61 13.72
C ALA A 30 -23.32 4.17 14.03
N SER A 31 -23.70 5.26 13.34
CA SER A 31 -25.03 5.87 13.49
C SER A 31 -26.16 4.92 13.06
N VAL A 32 -25.98 4.21 11.95
CA VAL A 32 -26.97 3.23 11.46
C VAL A 32 -27.07 2.02 12.40
N ALA A 33 -25.95 1.53 12.91
CA ALA A 33 -25.94 0.42 13.88
C ALA A 33 -26.68 0.78 15.17
N TRP A 34 -26.47 2.00 15.69
CA TRP A 34 -27.24 2.50 16.83
C TRP A 34 -28.73 2.57 16.50
N TRP A 35 -29.11 3.21 15.39
CA TRP A 35 -30.51 3.36 15.00
C TRP A 35 -31.24 2.02 14.84
N ILE A 36 -30.59 1.02 14.23
CA ILE A 36 -31.16 -0.33 14.10
C ILE A 36 -31.35 -0.97 15.48
N ALA A 37 -30.36 -0.90 16.36
CA ALA A 37 -30.45 -1.55 17.66
C ALA A 37 -31.45 -0.84 18.61
N ALA A 38 -31.45 0.50 18.64
CA ALA A 38 -32.33 1.31 19.47
C ALA A 38 -33.77 1.31 18.94
N ASP A 39 -33.96 1.79 17.71
CA ASP A 39 -35.29 2.17 17.19
C ASP A 39 -36.01 1.01 16.51
N LEU A 40 -35.27 0.08 15.88
CA LEU A 40 -35.88 -1.05 15.17
C LEU A 40 -36.05 -2.29 16.06
N ILE A 41 -35.07 -2.60 16.91
CA ILE A 41 -35.09 -3.79 17.78
C ILE A 41 -35.59 -3.44 19.19
N GLY A 42 -35.44 -2.18 19.63
CA GLY A 42 -35.94 -1.73 20.93
C GLY A 42 -34.96 -1.93 22.08
N HIS A 43 -33.65 -2.02 21.82
CA HIS A 43 -32.66 -2.08 22.90
C HIS A 43 -32.52 -0.71 23.58
N GLU A 44 -32.65 -0.65 24.91
CA GLU A 44 -32.62 0.62 25.66
C GLU A 44 -31.25 1.32 25.62
N THR A 45 -30.16 0.54 25.60
CA THR A 45 -28.78 1.07 25.63
C THR A 45 -27.85 0.30 24.68
N PRO A 46 -27.95 0.48 23.35
CA PRO A 46 -27.22 -0.32 22.37
C PRO A 46 -25.77 0.16 22.16
N PHE A 47 -25.01 0.22 23.25
CA PHE A 47 -23.65 0.76 23.25
C PHE A 47 -22.67 -0.10 22.41
N PHE A 48 -22.88 -1.40 22.34
CA PHE A 48 -21.97 -2.33 21.68
C PHE A 48 -22.13 -2.31 20.14
N ALA A 49 -23.31 -1.99 19.63
CA ALA A 49 -23.59 -1.95 18.19
C ALA A 49 -22.71 -0.94 17.42
N PRO A 50 -22.64 0.35 17.79
CA PRO A 50 -21.76 1.29 17.10
C PRO A 50 -20.27 0.97 17.29
N ILE A 51 -19.86 0.45 18.46
CA ILE A 51 -18.46 0.06 18.72
C ILE A 51 -18.07 -1.10 17.81
N ALA A 52 -18.89 -2.14 17.75
CA ALA A 52 -18.65 -3.28 16.88
C ALA A 52 -18.60 -2.86 15.41
N ALA A 53 -19.45 -1.93 14.97
CA ALA A 53 -19.41 -1.39 13.62
C ALA A 53 -18.08 -0.67 13.30
N VAL A 54 -17.63 0.22 14.18
CA VAL A 54 -16.38 0.99 14.01
C VAL A 54 -15.15 0.10 14.06
N VAL A 55 -15.06 -0.80 15.05
CA VAL A 55 -13.90 -1.69 15.20
C VAL A 55 -13.81 -2.68 14.03
N SER A 56 -14.95 -3.20 13.58
CA SER A 56 -15.04 -4.13 12.45
C SER A 56 -14.62 -3.47 11.12
N LEU A 57 -15.08 -2.24 10.87
CA LEU A 57 -14.67 -1.47 9.68
C LEU A 57 -13.20 -1.02 9.77
N GLY A 58 -12.79 -0.56 10.95
CA GLY A 58 -11.47 0.00 11.23
C GLY A 58 -11.08 1.15 10.30
N THR A 59 -9.78 1.46 10.24
CA THR A 59 -9.23 2.50 9.36
C THR A 59 -8.62 1.94 8.06
N SER A 60 -8.79 0.64 7.82
CA SER A 60 -8.26 -0.08 6.66
C SER A 60 -9.36 -0.94 6.05
N TYR A 61 -9.30 -1.16 4.74
CA TYR A 61 -10.27 -1.96 4.01
C TYR A 61 -10.05 -3.48 4.13
N GLY A 62 -8.93 -3.90 4.72
CA GLY A 62 -8.51 -5.30 4.78
C GLY A 62 -9.22 -6.15 5.82
N GLN A 63 -9.47 -7.42 5.44
CA GLN A 63 -9.91 -8.51 6.33
C GLN A 63 -11.18 -8.20 7.17
N ARG A 64 -12.09 -7.35 6.65
CA ARG A 64 -13.28 -6.91 7.40
C ARG A 64 -14.15 -8.05 7.91
N LEU A 65 -14.36 -9.10 7.12
CA LEU A 65 -15.13 -10.27 7.57
C LEU A 65 -14.46 -10.99 8.76
N ARG A 66 -13.15 -11.24 8.66
CA ARG A 66 -12.39 -11.83 9.77
C ARG A 66 -12.45 -10.95 11.01
N ARG A 67 -12.31 -9.63 10.84
CA ARG A 67 -12.45 -8.66 11.93
C ARG A 67 -13.83 -8.70 12.57
N VAL A 68 -14.89 -8.75 11.79
CA VAL A 68 -16.28 -8.87 12.30
C VAL A 68 -16.41 -10.13 13.16
N VAL A 69 -15.88 -11.27 12.68
CA VAL A 69 -15.89 -12.53 13.44
C VAL A 69 -15.06 -12.40 14.73
N GLU A 70 -13.84 -11.89 14.65
CA GLU A 70 -12.95 -11.68 15.81
C GLU A 70 -13.58 -10.73 16.84
N VAL A 71 -14.22 -9.65 16.39
CA VAL A 71 -14.91 -8.69 17.27
C VAL A 71 -16.12 -9.32 17.91
N THR A 72 -16.97 -9.98 17.13
CA THR A 72 -18.21 -10.60 17.63
C THR A 72 -17.90 -11.67 18.67
N LEU A 73 -16.92 -12.54 18.40
CA LEU A 73 -16.52 -13.58 19.33
C LEU A 73 -15.77 -13.01 20.54
N GLY A 74 -14.91 -12.02 20.34
CA GLY A 74 -14.23 -11.32 21.43
C GLY A 74 -15.22 -10.64 22.38
N VAL A 75 -16.28 -10.00 21.84
CA VAL A 75 -17.37 -9.44 22.64
C VAL A 75 -18.11 -10.53 23.40
N ALA A 76 -18.47 -11.63 22.74
CA ALA A 76 -19.16 -12.75 23.38
C ALA A 76 -18.39 -13.27 24.60
N ILE A 77 -17.09 -13.53 24.44
CA ILE A 77 -16.25 -14.04 25.53
C ILE A 77 -16.04 -12.99 26.61
N GLY A 78 -15.70 -11.76 26.24
CA GLY A 78 -15.44 -10.69 27.21
C GLY A 78 -16.66 -10.40 28.08
N VAL A 79 -17.86 -10.34 27.47
CA VAL A 79 -19.12 -10.15 28.18
C VAL A 79 -19.47 -11.35 29.04
N PHE A 80 -19.33 -12.58 28.52
CA PHE A 80 -19.63 -13.81 29.27
C PHE A 80 -18.75 -13.98 30.51
N VAL A 81 -17.43 -13.79 30.36
CA VAL A 81 -16.48 -13.90 31.47
C VAL A 81 -16.73 -12.80 32.50
N ALA A 82 -16.98 -11.57 32.05
CA ALA A 82 -17.28 -10.47 32.95
C ALA A 82 -18.58 -10.68 33.72
N ASP A 83 -19.68 -11.09 33.07
CA ASP A 83 -20.96 -11.31 33.76
C ASP A 83 -20.83 -12.37 34.87
N ILE A 84 -20.12 -13.48 34.60
CA ILE A 84 -19.89 -14.54 35.60
C ILE A 84 -19.08 -14.02 36.79
N LEU A 85 -17.97 -13.33 36.49
CA LEU A 85 -17.06 -12.88 37.53
C LEU A 85 -17.65 -11.72 38.33
N VAL A 86 -18.29 -10.74 37.69
CA VAL A 86 -18.94 -9.62 38.38
C VAL A 86 -20.04 -10.12 39.31
N ALA A 87 -20.83 -11.11 38.88
CA ALA A 87 -21.85 -11.72 39.73
C ALA A 87 -21.25 -12.42 40.98
N GLY A 88 -20.02 -12.94 40.89
CA GLY A 88 -19.35 -13.65 41.99
C GLY A 88 -18.49 -12.76 42.90
N ILE A 89 -17.69 -11.86 42.33
CA ILE A 89 -16.66 -11.07 43.06
C ILE A 89 -16.96 -9.56 43.09
N GLY A 90 -18.02 -9.10 42.42
CA GLY A 90 -18.40 -7.69 42.32
C GLY A 90 -17.51 -6.86 41.40
N SER A 91 -17.69 -5.53 41.46
CA SER A 91 -16.95 -4.55 40.66
C SER A 91 -15.98 -3.72 41.50
N GLY A 92 -14.74 -3.55 41.05
CA GLY A 92 -13.73 -2.69 41.67
C GLY A 92 -12.38 -2.78 40.96
N GLY A 93 -11.42 -1.92 41.32
CA GLY A 93 -10.18 -1.77 40.54
C GLY A 93 -9.35 -3.05 40.40
N TRP A 94 -9.20 -3.81 41.49
CA TRP A 94 -8.49 -5.08 41.44
C TRP A 94 -9.34 -6.21 40.83
N GLN A 95 -10.67 -6.17 41.01
CA GLN A 95 -11.59 -7.11 40.36
C GLN A 95 -11.55 -6.96 38.84
N ILE A 96 -11.56 -5.72 38.32
CA ILE A 96 -11.43 -5.45 36.88
C ILE A 96 -10.10 -6.00 36.37
N GLY A 97 -9.00 -5.79 37.10
CA GLY A 97 -7.70 -6.37 36.74
C GLY A 97 -7.75 -7.90 36.60
N LEU A 98 -8.41 -8.58 37.54
CA LEU A 98 -8.58 -10.03 37.50
C LEU A 98 -9.51 -10.47 36.36
N ILE A 99 -10.62 -9.77 36.12
CA ILE A 99 -11.57 -10.04 35.04
C ILE A 99 -10.89 -9.92 33.68
N VAL A 100 -10.09 -8.88 33.47
CA VAL A 100 -9.33 -8.67 32.23
C VAL A 100 -8.30 -9.77 32.04
N LEU A 101 -7.53 -10.09 33.09
CA LEU A 101 -6.53 -11.15 33.06
C LEU A 101 -7.18 -12.46 32.60
N LEU A 102 -8.28 -12.87 33.24
CA LEU A 102 -8.98 -14.11 32.90
C LEU A 102 -9.58 -14.07 31.50
N SER A 103 -10.22 -12.97 31.10
CA SER A 103 -10.80 -12.81 29.75
C SER A 103 -9.75 -12.94 28.65
N MET A 104 -8.60 -12.29 28.82
CA MET A 104 -7.49 -12.36 27.87
C MET A 104 -6.84 -13.74 27.84
N SER A 105 -6.65 -14.36 29.01
CA SER A 105 -6.14 -15.73 29.10
C SER A 105 -7.07 -16.72 28.39
N THR A 106 -8.39 -16.62 28.59
CA THR A 106 -9.37 -17.46 27.88
C THR A 106 -9.30 -17.24 26.37
N ALA A 107 -9.20 -15.99 25.91
CA ALA A 107 -9.05 -15.69 24.49
C ALA A 107 -7.76 -16.28 23.89
N LEU A 108 -6.62 -16.15 24.58
CA LEU A 108 -5.34 -16.70 24.13
C LEU A 108 -5.33 -18.23 24.09
N LEU A 109 -5.98 -18.90 25.05
CA LEU A 109 -6.12 -20.36 25.06
C LEU A 109 -6.95 -20.89 23.88
N LEU A 110 -7.78 -20.04 23.25
CA LEU A 110 -8.54 -20.36 22.05
C LEU A 110 -7.78 -20.04 20.75
N ASP A 111 -6.47 -19.79 20.85
CA ASP A 111 -5.59 -19.43 19.73
C ASP A 111 -6.10 -18.21 18.94
N ALA A 112 -6.69 -17.25 19.67
CA ALA A 112 -7.35 -16.10 19.08
C ALA A 112 -6.35 -15.00 18.65
N GLY A 113 -6.67 -14.32 17.55
CA GLY A 113 -5.88 -13.20 17.05
C GLY A 113 -5.87 -11.98 17.98
N GLN A 114 -4.90 -11.07 17.77
CA GLN A 114 -4.71 -9.87 18.62
C GLN A 114 -5.99 -9.03 18.81
N LEU A 115 -6.78 -8.85 17.74
CA LEU A 115 -8.00 -8.06 17.81
C LEU A 115 -9.05 -8.71 18.71
N PHE A 116 -9.24 -10.03 18.59
CA PHE A 116 -10.14 -10.80 19.46
C PHE A 116 -9.75 -10.63 20.93
N VAL A 117 -8.47 -10.85 21.26
CA VAL A 117 -7.96 -10.73 22.64
C VAL A 117 -8.17 -9.32 23.18
N THR A 118 -7.90 -8.31 22.35
CA THR A 118 -8.14 -6.90 22.71
C THR A 118 -9.63 -6.63 22.96
N GLN A 119 -10.53 -7.20 22.15
CA GLN A 119 -11.97 -7.04 22.36
C GLN A 119 -12.45 -7.76 23.61
N ALA A 120 -11.99 -8.98 23.88
CA ALA A 120 -12.31 -9.69 25.12
C ALA A 120 -11.93 -8.86 26.36
N ALA A 121 -10.76 -8.20 26.35
CA ALA A 121 -10.34 -7.30 27.41
C ALA A 121 -11.21 -6.04 27.51
N VAL A 122 -11.43 -5.34 26.39
CA VAL A 122 -12.19 -4.08 26.38
C VAL A 122 -13.63 -4.32 26.83
N GLN A 123 -14.29 -5.37 26.32
CA GLN A 123 -15.68 -5.64 26.68
C GLN A 123 -15.83 -6.11 28.11
N SER A 124 -14.86 -6.85 28.65
CA SER A 124 -14.92 -7.25 30.05
C SER A 124 -14.75 -6.07 31.01
N ILE A 125 -13.92 -5.08 30.65
CA ILE A 125 -13.84 -3.79 31.37
C ILE A 125 -15.16 -3.04 31.29
N VAL A 126 -15.73 -2.90 30.09
CA VAL A 126 -16.99 -2.15 29.88
C VAL A 126 -18.10 -2.73 30.74
N VAL A 127 -18.27 -4.06 30.73
CA VAL A 127 -19.27 -4.74 31.55
C VAL A 127 -19.00 -4.54 33.04
N ALA A 128 -17.77 -4.78 33.49
CA ALA A 128 -17.42 -4.67 34.91
C ALA A 128 -17.50 -3.24 35.48
N ALA A 129 -17.30 -2.22 34.65
CA ALA A 129 -17.27 -0.82 35.08
C ALA A 129 -18.60 -0.08 34.91
N LEU A 130 -19.36 -0.37 33.86
CA LEU A 130 -20.52 0.44 33.47
C LEU A 130 -21.86 -0.24 33.73
N MET A 131 -21.92 -1.58 33.77
CA MET A 131 -23.19 -2.31 33.88
C MET A 131 -23.04 -3.59 34.72
N PRO A 132 -22.90 -3.45 36.06
CA PRO A 132 -22.72 -4.60 36.95
C PRO A 132 -23.97 -5.48 37.10
N ASP A 133 -25.13 -5.05 36.61
CA ASP A 133 -26.34 -5.86 36.62
C ASP A 133 -26.19 -7.10 35.72
N ALA A 134 -26.25 -8.28 36.36
CA ALA A 134 -26.13 -9.57 35.71
C ALA A 134 -27.39 -9.88 34.87
N GLY A 135 -27.20 -10.38 33.64
CA GLY A 135 -28.30 -10.87 32.79
C GLY A 135 -28.43 -10.20 31.42
N GLY A 136 -27.61 -9.19 31.13
CA GLY A 136 -27.59 -8.49 29.84
C GLY A 136 -26.74 -9.14 28.74
N ALA A 137 -26.02 -10.24 29.02
CA ALA A 137 -25.06 -10.84 28.08
C ALA A 137 -25.61 -11.06 26.67
N PHE A 138 -26.84 -11.57 26.57
CA PHE A 138 -27.45 -11.88 25.27
C PHE A 138 -27.71 -10.62 24.44
N LEU A 139 -28.27 -9.56 25.04
CA LEU A 139 -28.52 -8.29 24.34
C LEU A 139 -27.22 -7.62 23.87
N ARG A 140 -26.17 -7.69 24.69
CA ARG A 140 -24.85 -7.11 24.35
C ARG A 140 -24.18 -7.87 23.21
N TRP A 141 -24.35 -9.19 23.16
CA TRP A 141 -23.84 -10.00 22.06
C TRP A 141 -24.63 -9.78 20.76
N THR A 142 -25.96 -9.66 20.84
CA THR A 142 -26.78 -9.35 19.66
C THR A 142 -26.49 -7.95 19.11
N ASP A 143 -26.23 -6.96 19.96
CA ASP A 143 -25.72 -5.64 19.55
C ASP A 143 -24.44 -5.73 18.74
N ALA A 144 -23.47 -6.54 19.20
CA ALA A 144 -22.22 -6.72 18.47
C ALA A 144 -22.42 -7.38 17.11
N LEU A 145 -23.36 -8.34 17.00
CA LEU A 145 -23.77 -8.94 15.74
C LEU A 145 -24.40 -7.91 14.79
N ILE A 146 -25.29 -7.04 15.29
CA ILE A 146 -25.91 -5.97 14.51
C ILE A 146 -24.84 -5.01 13.98
N GLY A 147 -23.95 -4.54 14.85
CA GLY A 147 -22.83 -3.69 14.47
C GLY A 147 -21.92 -4.33 13.43
N GLY A 148 -21.61 -5.62 13.59
CA GLY A 148 -20.85 -6.43 12.64
C GLY A 148 -21.55 -6.54 11.27
N ALA A 149 -22.86 -6.77 11.26
CA ALA A 149 -23.66 -6.85 10.04
C ALA A 149 -23.69 -5.50 9.30
N VAL A 150 -23.93 -4.40 10.02
CA VAL A 150 -23.88 -3.05 9.44
C VAL A 150 -22.49 -2.72 8.89
N ALA A 151 -21.43 -3.11 9.60
CA ALA A 151 -20.06 -2.97 9.10
C ALA A 151 -19.82 -3.74 7.79
N LEU A 152 -20.33 -4.97 7.67
CA LEU A 152 -20.22 -5.74 6.42
C LEU A 152 -20.99 -5.07 5.28
N VAL A 153 -22.20 -4.58 5.55
CA VAL A 153 -23.01 -3.86 4.55
C VAL A 153 -22.33 -2.58 4.11
N ALA A 154 -21.90 -1.75 5.06
CA ALA A 154 -21.15 -0.54 4.79
C ALA A 154 -19.89 -0.87 3.97
N ALA A 155 -19.17 -1.95 4.30
CA ALA A 155 -17.98 -2.39 3.58
C ALA A 155 -18.22 -2.81 2.13
N MET A 156 -19.45 -3.12 1.74
CA MET A 156 -19.77 -3.33 0.32
C MET A 156 -19.74 -2.01 -0.47
N ILE A 157 -20.01 -0.88 0.21
CA ILE A 157 -20.05 0.49 -0.33
C ILE A 157 -18.65 1.12 -0.29
N VAL A 158 -17.59 0.35 -0.60
CA VAL A 158 -16.22 0.87 -0.69
C VAL A 158 -15.97 1.41 -2.11
N PRO A 159 -15.53 2.67 -2.25
CA PRO A 159 -15.29 3.31 -3.54
C PRO A 159 -14.18 2.58 -4.30
N ALA A 160 -14.16 2.72 -5.63
CA ALA A 160 -13.13 2.12 -6.48
C ALA A 160 -11.74 2.79 -6.32
N ALA A 161 -11.64 3.90 -5.61
CA ALA A 161 -10.40 4.67 -5.44
C ALA A 161 -9.19 3.86 -4.90
N PRO A 162 -9.33 2.95 -3.91
CA PRO A 162 -8.21 2.12 -3.45
C PRO A 162 -7.66 1.17 -4.53
N LEU A 163 -8.46 0.83 -5.55
CA LEU A 163 -8.05 -0.05 -6.64
C LEU A 163 -7.24 0.68 -7.72
N ARG A 164 -7.40 2.01 -7.83
CA ARG A 164 -6.68 2.85 -8.81
C ARG A 164 -5.33 3.35 -8.30
N ARG A 165 -5.19 3.51 -6.98
CA ARG A 165 -3.95 4.01 -6.34
C ARG A 165 -2.68 3.27 -6.74
N PRO A 166 -2.64 1.93 -6.84
CA PRO A 166 -1.41 1.22 -7.20
C PRO A 166 -0.88 1.63 -8.58
N ARG A 167 -1.78 1.75 -9.58
CA ARG A 167 -1.44 2.20 -10.94
C ARG A 167 -0.93 3.63 -10.97
N GLU A 168 -1.58 4.53 -10.23
CA GLU A 168 -1.15 5.92 -10.12
C GLU A 168 0.26 6.04 -9.50
N GLN A 169 0.55 5.24 -8.46
CA GLN A 169 1.89 5.18 -7.85
C GLN A 169 2.91 4.55 -8.80
N ALA A 170 2.55 3.48 -9.51
CA ALA A 170 3.41 2.86 -10.51
C ALA A 170 3.78 3.84 -11.63
N ALA A 171 2.81 4.61 -12.12
CA ALA A 171 3.01 5.68 -13.10
C ALA A 171 3.92 6.79 -12.55
N ALA A 172 3.80 7.14 -11.27
CA ALA A 172 4.69 8.11 -10.64
C ALA A 172 6.15 7.62 -10.58
N VAL A 173 6.37 6.33 -10.29
CA VAL A 173 7.71 5.71 -10.34
C VAL A 173 8.26 5.70 -11.76
N ALA A 174 7.47 5.29 -12.76
CA ALA A 174 7.87 5.28 -14.16
C ALA A 174 8.23 6.69 -14.69
N ARG A 175 7.43 7.72 -14.36
CA ARG A 175 7.77 9.13 -14.67
C ARG A 175 9.06 9.57 -14.00
N LYS A 176 9.33 9.12 -12.77
CA LYS A 176 10.59 9.44 -12.10
C LYS A 176 11.79 8.80 -12.80
N ILE A 177 11.65 7.55 -13.25
CA ILE A 177 12.66 6.87 -14.06
C ILE A 177 12.92 7.66 -15.36
N ALA A 178 11.86 8.06 -16.08
CA ALA A 178 11.96 8.87 -17.29
C ALA A 178 12.72 10.19 -17.05
N ALA A 179 12.36 10.93 -15.99
CA ALA A 179 13.02 12.19 -15.64
C ALA A 179 14.51 12.00 -15.30
N LEU A 180 14.86 10.96 -14.54
CA LEU A 180 16.25 10.66 -14.18
C LEU A 180 17.08 10.24 -15.41
N LEU A 181 16.50 9.46 -16.33
CA LEU A 181 17.15 9.05 -17.57
C LEU A 181 17.40 10.24 -18.50
N ARG A 182 16.42 11.14 -18.64
CA ARG A 182 16.56 12.35 -19.47
C ARG A 182 17.66 13.26 -18.93
N ALA A 183 17.63 13.55 -17.63
CA ALA A 183 18.69 14.34 -16.99
C ALA A 183 20.06 13.64 -17.05
N ALA A 184 20.11 12.30 -16.97
CA ALA A 184 21.36 11.57 -17.14
C ALA A 184 21.91 11.70 -18.57
N SER A 185 21.04 11.67 -19.59
CA SER A 185 21.42 11.93 -20.98
C SER A 185 22.07 13.32 -21.12
N ASP A 186 21.45 14.35 -20.57
CA ASP A 186 21.99 15.72 -20.60
C ASP A 186 23.37 15.79 -19.94
N VAL A 187 23.54 15.18 -18.75
CA VAL A 187 24.83 15.12 -18.05
C VAL A 187 25.89 14.33 -18.83
N MET A 188 25.51 13.28 -19.56
CA MET A 188 26.46 12.54 -20.42
C MET A 188 27.01 13.40 -21.56
N ILE A 189 26.22 14.36 -22.05
CA ILE A 189 26.60 15.29 -23.13
C ILE A 189 27.44 16.44 -22.56
N ASP A 190 26.94 17.11 -21.53
CA ASP A 190 27.55 18.32 -21.00
C ASP A 190 28.79 18.03 -20.15
N GLY A 191 28.80 16.88 -19.45
CA GLY A 191 29.89 16.47 -18.57
C GLY A 191 30.07 17.35 -17.32
N GLU A 192 29.11 18.22 -17.02
CA GLU A 192 29.19 19.16 -15.91
C GLU A 192 29.02 18.48 -14.54
N VAL A 193 29.90 18.81 -13.59
CA VAL A 193 29.94 18.15 -12.27
C VAL A 193 28.76 18.55 -11.38
N ALA A 194 28.38 19.83 -11.38
CA ALA A 194 27.33 20.33 -10.49
C ALA A 194 25.94 19.72 -10.82
N PRO A 195 25.46 19.76 -12.08
CA PRO A 195 24.22 19.08 -12.48
C PRO A 195 24.25 17.58 -12.17
N ALA A 196 25.41 16.93 -12.37
CA ALA A 196 25.56 15.50 -12.09
C ALA A 196 25.40 15.13 -10.61
N LEU A 197 25.91 15.98 -9.70
CA LEU A 197 25.77 15.77 -8.26
C LEU A 197 24.35 16.05 -7.77
N GLU A 198 23.66 17.04 -8.33
CA GLU A 198 22.24 17.30 -8.07
C GLU A 198 21.37 16.12 -8.50
N LEU A 199 21.60 15.60 -9.71
CA LEU A 199 20.93 14.42 -10.23
C LEU A 199 21.15 13.18 -9.33
N LEU A 200 22.37 12.98 -8.83
CA LEU A 200 22.68 11.89 -7.90
C LEU A 200 21.95 12.05 -6.55
N ALA A 201 21.83 13.27 -6.04
CA ALA A 201 21.07 13.55 -4.83
C ALA A 201 19.57 13.26 -5.01
N ASP A 202 19.01 13.67 -6.15
CA ASP A 202 17.63 13.42 -6.52
C ASP A 202 17.33 11.90 -6.67
N ALA A 203 18.21 11.18 -7.36
CA ALA A 203 18.09 9.72 -7.53
C ALA A 203 18.10 8.97 -6.18
N ARG A 204 18.87 9.45 -5.19
CA ARG A 204 18.92 8.87 -3.82
C ARG A 204 17.66 9.13 -3.00
N ALA A 205 16.86 10.14 -3.34
CA ALA A 205 15.64 10.48 -2.61
C ALA A 205 14.42 9.63 -3.01
N THR A 206 14.58 8.67 -3.92
CA THR A 206 13.47 7.90 -4.52
C THR A 206 12.97 6.71 -3.69
N ASP A 207 13.66 6.35 -2.61
CA ASP A 207 13.29 5.20 -1.75
C ASP A 207 11.85 5.25 -1.20
N ARG A 208 11.31 6.46 -0.99
CA ARG A 208 9.94 6.64 -0.52
C ARG A 208 8.91 6.19 -1.56
N MET A 209 9.18 6.40 -2.84
CA MET A 209 8.24 6.12 -3.93
C MET A 209 7.95 4.62 -4.06
N ILE A 210 8.99 3.78 -3.92
CA ILE A 210 8.82 2.32 -3.94
C ILE A 210 8.02 1.83 -2.72
N ARG A 211 8.28 2.38 -1.53
CA ARG A 211 7.48 2.04 -0.33
C ARG A 211 6.02 2.45 -0.48
N GLU A 212 5.75 3.61 -1.07
CA GLU A 212 4.39 4.07 -1.36
C GLU A 212 3.70 3.17 -2.39
N LEU A 213 4.41 2.73 -3.44
CA LEU A 213 3.92 1.76 -4.42
C LEU A 213 3.60 0.40 -3.77
N GLN A 214 4.53 -0.17 -3.00
CA GLN A 214 4.34 -1.44 -2.27
C GLN A 214 3.14 -1.38 -1.33
N SER A 215 3.05 -0.31 -0.52
CA SER A 215 1.94 -0.11 0.40
C SER A 215 0.59 0.02 -0.31
N ALA A 216 0.55 0.71 -1.47
CA ALA A 216 -0.66 0.82 -2.27
C ALA A 216 -1.08 -0.54 -2.85
N ALA A 217 -0.14 -1.33 -3.36
CA ALA A 217 -0.39 -2.66 -3.91
C ALA A 217 -0.93 -3.64 -2.85
N GLU A 218 -0.33 -3.64 -1.66
CA GLU A 218 -0.79 -4.43 -0.51
C GLU A 218 -2.21 -4.03 -0.07
N GLU A 219 -2.49 -2.71 0.03
CA GLU A 219 -3.81 -2.20 0.37
C GLU A 219 -4.85 -2.67 -0.66
N GLY A 220 -4.56 -2.55 -1.95
CA GLY A 220 -5.42 -3.02 -3.03
C GLY A 220 -5.70 -4.53 -2.93
N MET A 221 -4.67 -5.35 -2.72
CA MET A 221 -4.83 -6.81 -2.60
C MET A 221 -5.69 -7.21 -1.41
N SER A 222 -5.56 -6.47 -0.31
CA SER A 222 -6.38 -6.65 0.88
C SER A 222 -7.87 -6.37 0.62
N VAL A 223 -8.17 -5.36 -0.19
CA VAL A 223 -9.55 -5.04 -0.62
C VAL A 223 -10.14 -6.18 -1.46
N VAL A 224 -9.39 -6.70 -2.44
CA VAL A 224 -9.91 -7.73 -3.35
C VAL A 224 -10.05 -9.09 -2.67
N SER A 225 -9.09 -9.46 -1.81
CA SER A 225 -9.12 -10.75 -1.08
C SER A 225 -10.25 -10.84 -0.05
N SER A 226 -10.71 -9.71 0.48
CA SER A 226 -11.75 -9.66 1.52
C SER A 226 -13.18 -9.51 0.99
N SER A 227 -13.37 -9.26 -0.30
CA SER A 227 -14.70 -9.03 -0.91
C SER A 227 -15.10 -10.17 -1.85
N PRO A 228 -16.07 -11.03 -1.47
CA PRO A 228 -16.55 -12.15 -2.30
C PRO A 228 -17.11 -11.71 -3.66
N PHE A 229 -17.59 -10.47 -3.77
CA PHE A 229 -18.26 -9.95 -4.96
C PHE A 229 -17.32 -9.25 -5.95
N ARG A 230 -16.02 -9.15 -5.66
CA ARG A 230 -15.03 -8.43 -6.51
C ARG A 230 -13.96 -9.32 -7.14
N VAL A 231 -14.24 -10.63 -7.25
CA VAL A 231 -13.35 -11.62 -7.89
C VAL A 231 -12.92 -11.20 -9.30
N ARG A 232 -13.78 -10.49 -10.04
CA ARG A 232 -13.47 -10.01 -11.40
C ARG A 232 -12.34 -8.98 -11.48
N HIS A 233 -12.04 -8.25 -10.41
CA HIS A 233 -10.93 -7.29 -10.35
C HIS A 233 -9.62 -7.93 -9.86
N ARG A 234 -9.64 -9.21 -9.48
CA ARG A 234 -8.49 -9.93 -8.91
C ARG A 234 -7.37 -10.14 -9.90
N GLU A 235 -7.69 -10.34 -11.17
CA GLU A 235 -6.70 -10.52 -12.23
C GLU A 235 -5.95 -9.21 -12.50
N GLY A 236 -6.67 -8.11 -12.76
CA GLY A 236 -6.03 -6.81 -13.01
C GLY A 236 -5.19 -6.29 -11.84
N LEU A 237 -5.56 -6.64 -10.60
CA LEU A 237 -4.78 -6.25 -9.42
C LEU A 237 -3.57 -7.16 -9.15
N ARG A 238 -3.66 -8.45 -9.47
CA ARG A 238 -2.50 -9.36 -9.46
C ARG A 238 -1.45 -8.90 -10.47
N GLN A 239 -1.89 -8.63 -11.70
CA GLN A 239 -1.03 -8.09 -12.75
C GLN A 239 -0.33 -6.81 -12.29
N MET A 240 -1.00 -5.96 -11.52
CA MET A 240 -0.41 -4.75 -10.94
C MET A 240 0.65 -5.05 -9.86
N VAL A 241 0.38 -5.98 -8.95
CA VAL A 241 1.37 -6.40 -7.93
C VAL A 241 2.62 -6.96 -8.60
N GLU A 242 2.45 -7.69 -9.69
CA GLU A 242 3.55 -8.22 -10.50
C GLU A 242 4.42 -7.12 -11.14
N LEU A 243 3.93 -5.88 -11.28
CA LEU A 243 4.71 -4.74 -11.79
C LEU A 243 5.61 -4.09 -10.74
N VAL A 244 5.38 -4.33 -9.44
CA VAL A 244 6.12 -3.67 -8.36
C VAL A 244 7.60 -4.03 -8.41
N ASP A 245 7.91 -5.32 -8.56
CA ASP A 245 9.30 -5.80 -8.57
C ASP A 245 10.09 -5.36 -9.81
N PRO A 246 9.55 -5.43 -11.05
CA PRO A 246 10.17 -4.80 -12.22
C PRO A 246 10.42 -3.30 -12.05
N LEU A 247 9.46 -2.53 -11.52
CA LEU A 247 9.63 -1.09 -11.32
C LEU A 247 10.69 -0.75 -10.27
N ASP A 248 10.76 -1.52 -9.17
CA ASP A 248 11.82 -1.37 -8.17
C ASP A 248 13.20 -1.66 -8.79
N ARG A 249 13.33 -2.75 -9.56
CA ARG A 249 14.57 -3.06 -10.28
C ARG A 249 14.95 -1.97 -11.28
N ALA A 250 14.02 -1.50 -12.11
CA ALA A 250 14.26 -0.42 -13.06
C ALA A 250 14.75 0.86 -12.37
N LEU A 251 14.13 1.25 -11.25
CA LEU A 251 14.54 2.43 -10.48
C LEU A 251 15.92 2.25 -9.84
N ARG A 252 16.23 1.06 -9.30
CA ARG A 252 17.56 0.73 -8.76
C ARG A 252 18.63 0.81 -9.84
N SER A 253 18.40 0.19 -11.00
CA SER A 253 19.31 0.24 -12.16
C SER A 253 19.50 1.69 -12.64
N THR A 254 18.44 2.49 -12.66
CA THR A 254 18.51 3.93 -12.96
C THR A 254 19.38 4.71 -11.97
N ARG A 255 19.29 4.42 -10.66
CA ARG A 255 20.18 5.03 -9.64
C ARG A 255 21.64 4.65 -9.85
N VAL A 256 21.91 3.41 -10.25
CA VAL A 256 23.27 2.97 -10.59
C VAL A 256 23.78 3.71 -11.82
N LEU A 257 22.96 3.84 -12.87
CA LEU A 257 23.29 4.60 -14.08
C LEU A 257 23.63 6.06 -13.76
N VAL A 258 22.79 6.73 -12.97
CA VAL A 258 23.01 8.11 -12.53
C VAL A 258 24.32 8.24 -11.76
N ARG A 259 24.62 7.28 -10.86
CA ARG A 259 25.89 7.25 -10.13
C ARG A 259 27.08 7.12 -11.08
N GLN A 260 27.03 6.26 -12.09
CA GLN A 260 28.12 6.12 -13.06
C GLN A 260 28.29 7.38 -13.91
N THR A 261 27.20 7.99 -14.32
CA THR A 261 27.18 9.26 -15.06
C THR A 261 27.83 10.38 -14.25
N SER A 262 27.50 10.48 -12.96
CA SER A 262 28.14 11.43 -12.03
C SER A 262 29.63 11.18 -11.82
N ILE A 263 30.05 9.92 -11.74
CA ILE A 263 31.48 9.56 -11.67
C ILE A 263 32.20 9.95 -12.97
N ALA A 264 31.59 9.73 -14.13
CA ALA A 264 32.16 10.09 -15.42
C ALA A 264 32.37 11.61 -15.53
N ALA A 265 31.34 12.41 -15.20
CA ALA A 265 31.42 13.87 -15.15
C ALA A 265 32.51 14.36 -14.19
N TYR A 266 32.53 13.86 -12.94
CA TYR A 266 33.53 14.23 -11.94
C TYR A 266 34.97 13.91 -12.36
N ARG A 267 35.17 12.83 -13.11
CA ARG A 267 36.48 12.39 -13.60
C ARG A 267 36.81 12.93 -14.99
N HIS A 268 35.96 13.77 -15.57
CA HIS A 268 36.06 14.26 -16.94
C HIS A 268 36.31 13.12 -17.95
N ARG A 269 35.61 11.99 -17.75
CA ARG A 269 35.67 10.83 -18.64
C ARG A 269 34.57 10.97 -19.68
N PRO A 270 34.91 10.92 -20.99
CA PRO A 270 33.91 11.03 -22.03
C PRO A 270 32.96 9.83 -21.98
N VAL A 271 31.67 10.12 -22.13
CA VAL A 271 30.64 9.11 -22.40
C VAL A 271 30.30 9.17 -23.88
N PRO A 272 30.25 8.04 -24.60
CA PRO A 272 29.85 8.03 -26.00
C PRO A 272 28.50 8.73 -26.22
N SER A 273 28.42 9.60 -27.24
CA SER A 273 27.19 10.34 -27.54
C SER A 273 26.01 9.42 -27.87
N SER A 274 26.28 8.25 -28.44
CA SER A 274 25.27 7.22 -28.69
C SER A 274 24.62 6.68 -27.40
N TYR A 275 25.34 6.66 -26.28
CA TYR A 275 24.79 6.23 -24.99
C TYR A 275 23.84 7.29 -24.44
N ALA A 276 24.17 8.58 -24.61
CA ALA A 276 23.30 9.68 -24.24
C ALA A 276 22.00 9.65 -25.07
N LEU A 277 22.09 9.43 -26.38
CA LEU A 277 20.91 9.29 -27.25
C LEU A 277 20.02 8.12 -26.81
N VAL A 278 20.60 6.94 -26.57
CA VAL A 278 19.84 5.78 -26.06
C VAL A 278 19.21 6.07 -24.69
N ALA A 279 19.87 6.81 -23.81
CA ALA A 279 19.30 7.22 -22.53
C ALA A 279 18.09 8.16 -22.71
N ALA A 280 18.15 9.09 -23.67
CA ALA A 280 17.04 9.98 -24.00
C ALA A 280 15.85 9.22 -24.63
N ASP A 281 16.12 8.27 -25.53
CA ASP A 281 15.09 7.42 -26.13
C ASP A 281 14.45 6.51 -25.06
N LEU A 282 15.25 5.97 -24.14
CA LEU A 282 14.76 5.19 -23.01
C LEU A 282 13.90 6.03 -22.06
N ALA A 283 14.25 7.30 -21.85
CA ALA A 283 13.44 8.24 -21.08
C ALA A 283 12.07 8.45 -21.74
N ALA A 284 12.02 8.62 -23.06
CA ALA A 284 10.75 8.72 -23.79
C ALA A 284 9.92 7.44 -23.71
N ALA A 285 10.55 6.27 -23.82
CA ALA A 285 9.89 4.98 -23.67
C ALA A 285 9.32 4.78 -22.24
N ALA A 286 10.07 5.18 -21.21
CA ALA A 286 9.62 5.14 -19.82
C ALA A 286 8.44 6.09 -19.55
N GLU A 287 8.41 7.27 -20.19
CA GLU A 287 7.27 8.19 -20.13
C GLU A 287 6.01 7.55 -20.75
N ALA A 288 6.14 6.92 -21.91
CA ALA A 288 5.03 6.20 -22.56
C ALA A 288 4.49 5.05 -21.69
N VAL A 289 5.36 4.31 -21.00
CA VAL A 289 4.95 3.32 -19.99
C VAL A 289 4.16 3.99 -18.86
N ALA A 290 4.63 5.15 -18.38
CA ALA A 290 3.99 5.86 -17.29
C ALA A 290 2.60 6.41 -17.66
N ASP A 291 2.40 6.86 -18.91
CA ASP A 291 1.12 7.35 -19.41
C ASP A 291 0.07 6.23 -19.50
N GLU A 292 0.46 5.04 -19.99
CA GLU A 292 -0.41 3.86 -19.99
C GLU A 292 -0.81 3.45 -18.56
N LEU A 293 0.14 3.43 -17.62
CA LEU A 293 -0.13 3.12 -16.23
C LEU A 293 -1.07 4.15 -15.58
N ALA A 294 -0.89 5.44 -15.89
CA ALA A 294 -1.76 6.51 -15.40
C ALA A 294 -3.19 6.42 -15.95
N ALA A 295 -3.33 5.89 -17.17
CA ALA A 295 -4.62 5.62 -17.81
C ALA A 295 -5.30 4.31 -17.33
N ASP A 296 -4.77 3.71 -16.26
CA ASP A 296 -5.23 2.46 -15.67
C ASP A 296 -5.13 1.23 -16.61
N ARG A 297 -4.17 1.23 -17.54
CA ARG A 297 -3.94 0.15 -18.53
C ARG A 297 -2.64 -0.61 -18.27
N LEU A 298 -2.51 -1.78 -18.89
CA LEU A 298 -1.21 -2.44 -19.07
C LEU A 298 -0.42 -1.66 -20.11
N ALA A 299 0.88 -1.45 -19.88
CA ALA A 299 1.75 -0.68 -20.77
C ALA A 299 2.15 -1.43 -22.06
N SER A 300 1.25 -2.25 -22.62
CA SER A 300 1.51 -3.05 -23.82
C SER A 300 1.76 -2.17 -25.05
N ALA A 301 1.10 -1.02 -25.16
CA ALA A 301 1.30 -0.08 -26.27
C ALA A 301 2.71 0.53 -26.29
N ALA A 302 3.39 0.62 -25.15
CA ALA A 302 4.76 1.13 -25.05
C ALA A 302 5.83 0.06 -25.37
N ARG A 303 5.43 -1.23 -25.49
CA ARG A 303 6.35 -2.36 -25.66
C ARG A 303 7.24 -2.21 -26.88
N ASP A 304 6.67 -1.85 -28.02
CA ASP A 304 7.42 -1.72 -29.27
C ASP A 304 8.46 -0.59 -29.19
N THR A 305 8.13 0.49 -28.50
CA THR A 305 9.08 1.60 -28.23
C THR A 305 10.23 1.12 -27.34
N VAL A 306 9.94 0.40 -26.25
CA VAL A 306 10.97 -0.15 -25.36
C VAL A 306 11.86 -1.17 -26.09
N LEU A 307 11.28 -2.03 -26.93
CA LEU A 307 12.01 -2.98 -27.78
C LEU A 307 12.92 -2.27 -28.78
N ALA A 308 12.45 -1.19 -29.41
CA ALA A 308 13.26 -0.40 -30.33
C ALA A 308 14.50 0.19 -29.64
N VAL A 309 14.35 0.70 -28.41
CA VAL A 309 15.48 1.16 -27.58
C VAL A 309 16.41 -0.01 -27.23
N GLY A 310 15.85 -1.16 -26.86
CA GLY A 310 16.63 -2.38 -26.63
C GLY A 310 17.48 -2.78 -27.82
N ALA A 311 16.92 -2.73 -29.03
CA ALA A 311 17.67 -2.99 -30.26
C ALA A 311 18.77 -1.95 -30.50
N ALA A 312 18.53 -0.68 -30.18
CA ALA A 312 19.52 0.39 -30.30
C ALA A 312 20.73 0.16 -29.36
N THR A 313 20.52 -0.35 -28.14
CA THR A 313 21.62 -0.67 -27.20
C THR A 313 22.60 -1.72 -27.74
N GLY A 314 22.21 -2.55 -28.70
CA GLY A 314 23.10 -3.53 -29.33
C GLY A 314 23.86 -3.01 -30.56
N ARG A 315 23.59 -1.76 -30.97
CA ARG A 315 24.19 -1.13 -32.17
C ARG A 315 25.16 -0.01 -31.84
N VAL A 316 25.19 0.45 -30.59
CA VAL A 316 26.13 1.46 -30.12
C VAL A 316 27.55 0.90 -30.01
N GLU A 317 28.54 1.77 -30.16
CA GLU A 317 29.96 1.43 -30.02
C GLU A 317 30.29 0.95 -28.60
N ARG A 318 31.28 0.07 -28.47
CA ARG A 318 31.83 -0.35 -27.17
C ARG A 318 32.87 0.66 -26.70
N SER A 319 32.98 0.81 -25.38
CA SER A 319 33.97 1.68 -24.75
C SER A 319 35.00 0.86 -23.98
N GLU A 320 36.27 1.25 -24.02
CA GLU A 320 37.31 0.69 -23.13
C GLU A 320 37.22 1.27 -21.71
N ILE A 321 36.51 2.39 -21.54
CA ILE A 321 36.28 3.02 -20.24
C ILE A 321 35.21 2.25 -19.48
N LEU A 322 35.62 1.58 -18.39
CA LEU A 322 34.73 0.78 -17.52
C LEU A 322 33.49 1.53 -17.05
N THR A 323 33.59 2.83 -16.74
CA THR A 323 32.43 3.64 -16.30
C THR A 323 31.40 3.81 -17.41
N ALA A 324 31.83 4.01 -18.66
CA ALA A 324 30.92 4.10 -19.80
C ALA A 324 30.30 2.72 -20.11
N GLU A 325 31.08 1.65 -20.03
CA GLU A 325 30.54 0.28 -20.17
C GLU A 325 29.50 -0.06 -19.10
N ALA A 326 29.73 0.38 -17.87
CA ALA A 326 28.75 0.25 -16.81
C ALA A 326 27.46 1.03 -17.11
N ILE A 327 27.53 2.21 -17.76
CA ILE A 327 26.35 2.95 -18.21
C ILE A 327 25.55 2.13 -19.23
N LEU A 328 26.20 1.59 -20.26
CA LEU A 328 25.53 0.77 -21.28
C LEU A 328 24.87 -0.48 -20.67
N ALA A 329 25.57 -1.15 -19.74
CA ALA A 329 25.00 -2.28 -19.02
C ALA A 329 23.74 -1.90 -18.23
N GLN A 330 23.72 -0.73 -17.58
CA GLN A 330 22.53 -0.26 -16.87
C GLN A 330 21.40 0.16 -17.81
N LEU A 331 21.68 0.80 -18.95
CA LEU A 331 20.65 1.09 -19.96
C LEU A 331 19.93 -0.19 -20.39
N ARG A 332 20.68 -1.26 -20.65
CA ARG A 332 20.13 -2.57 -21.02
C ARG A 332 19.31 -3.21 -19.89
N ALA A 333 19.79 -3.12 -18.64
CA ALA A 333 19.04 -3.62 -17.48
C ALA A 333 17.70 -2.90 -17.32
N ILE A 334 17.69 -1.57 -17.44
CA ILE A 334 16.46 -0.76 -17.36
C ILE A 334 15.49 -1.10 -18.50
N VAL A 335 15.99 -1.31 -19.73
CA VAL A 335 15.15 -1.79 -20.84
C VAL A 335 14.48 -3.12 -20.49
N ALA A 336 15.23 -4.11 -20.02
CA ALA A 336 14.68 -5.41 -19.65
C ALA A 336 13.62 -5.30 -18.54
N ASP A 337 13.90 -4.50 -17.51
CA ASP A 337 12.95 -4.27 -16.42
C ASP A 337 11.67 -3.56 -16.93
N LEU A 338 11.78 -2.57 -17.82
CA LEU A 338 10.62 -1.90 -18.43
C LEU A 338 9.84 -2.81 -19.38
N LEU A 339 10.49 -3.72 -20.12
CA LEU A 339 9.79 -4.74 -20.91
C LEU A 339 8.92 -5.63 -20.04
N MET A 340 9.42 -6.02 -18.86
CA MET A 340 8.60 -6.76 -17.89
C MET A 340 7.39 -5.95 -17.42
N VAL A 341 7.52 -4.62 -17.25
CA VAL A 341 6.38 -3.74 -16.92
C VAL A 341 5.32 -3.72 -18.03
N THR A 342 5.71 -3.95 -19.29
CA THR A 342 4.76 -4.09 -20.42
C THR A 342 4.07 -5.46 -20.48
N GLY A 343 4.32 -6.35 -19.50
CA GLY A 343 3.75 -7.70 -19.42
C GLY A 343 4.58 -8.78 -20.12
N MET A 344 5.85 -8.53 -20.41
CA MET A 344 6.77 -9.51 -20.98
C MET A 344 7.34 -10.43 -19.88
N GLY A 345 7.58 -11.70 -20.20
CA GLY A 345 8.24 -12.62 -19.25
C GLY A 345 9.69 -12.20 -18.96
N GLN A 346 10.25 -12.59 -17.81
CA GLN A 346 11.63 -12.21 -17.44
C GLN A 346 12.69 -12.71 -18.44
N LEU A 347 12.58 -13.98 -18.86
CA LEU A 347 13.50 -14.56 -19.84
C LEU A 347 13.29 -13.92 -21.22
N GLU A 348 12.04 -13.76 -21.64
CA GLU A 348 11.68 -13.11 -22.91
C GLU A 348 12.21 -11.66 -22.99
N ALA A 349 12.08 -10.88 -21.92
CA ALA A 349 12.61 -9.51 -21.84
C ALA A 349 14.15 -9.47 -21.92
N THR A 350 14.82 -10.49 -21.39
CA THR A 350 16.29 -10.61 -21.44
C THR A 350 16.73 -11.02 -22.84
N ASP A 351 16.05 -12.01 -23.45
CA ASP A 351 16.36 -12.54 -24.78
C ASP A 351 16.02 -11.55 -25.90
N ALA A 352 15.10 -10.61 -25.66
CA ALA A 352 14.76 -9.53 -26.59
C ALA A 352 15.92 -8.54 -26.83
N LEU A 353 16.92 -8.52 -25.96
CA LEU A 353 18.08 -7.63 -26.08
C LEU A 353 19.17 -8.28 -26.93
N PRO A 354 19.51 -7.75 -28.12
CA PRO A 354 20.57 -8.31 -28.94
C PRO A 354 21.93 -8.24 -28.21
N PRO A 355 22.87 -9.16 -28.49
CA PRO A 355 24.21 -9.08 -27.91
C PRO A 355 24.87 -7.76 -28.33
N PRO A 356 25.61 -7.10 -27.42
CA PRO A 356 26.36 -5.88 -27.77
C PRO A 356 27.39 -6.22 -28.85
N ARG A 357 27.44 -5.40 -29.91
CA ARG A 357 28.37 -5.57 -31.04
C ARG A 357 29.73 -4.96 -30.79
#